data_AF-A0A7C4NMU0-F1
#
_entry.id   AF-A0A7C4NMU0-F1
#
_cell.length_a   1.000
_cell.length_b   1.000
_cell.length_c   1.000
_cell.angle_alpha   90.00
_cell.angle_beta   90.00
_cell.angle_gamma   90.00
#
_symmetry.space_group_name_H-M   'P 1'
#
loop_
_entity.id
_entity.type
_entity.pdbx_description
1 polymer ?
#
loop_
_entity_poly.entity_id
_entity_poly.type
_entity_poly.pdbx_seq_one_letter_code
_entity_poly.pdbx_strand_id
1 'polypeptide(L)'
;MDKKLLKKDMYIDLVNNYLGELIEEVVTQYYEDKIDVDEEYIDILEFVTEKLMKNNSGSLNDFKKIIVKLSSKPSLARVIISYLVSKYFEERNGLSLEFE
;
A
#
# COMPACT_ATOMS: atom_id res chain seq x y z
N MET A 1 -5.17 -11.63 22.64
CA MET A 1 -4.79 -10.81 21.46
C MET A 1 -3.34 -11.10 21.14
N ASP A 2 -3.05 -11.61 19.94
CA ASP A 2 -1.72 -12.07 19.54
C ASP A 2 -0.74 -10.91 19.31
N LYS A 3 0.46 -10.98 19.89
CA LYS A 3 1.50 -9.92 19.76
C LYS A 3 1.91 -9.67 18.30
N LYS A 4 1.70 -10.64 17.40
CA LYS A 4 2.05 -10.54 15.98
C LYS A 4 1.02 -9.72 15.18
N LEU A 5 -0.27 -9.80 15.54
CA LEU A 5 -1.33 -8.95 14.98
C LEU A 5 -1.07 -7.49 15.31
N LEU A 6 -0.88 -7.20 16.62
CA LEU A 6 -0.51 -5.87 17.13
C LEU A 6 0.66 -5.22 16.38
N LYS A 7 1.62 -6.04 15.93
CA LYS A 7 2.76 -5.54 15.20
C LYS A 7 2.39 -5.15 13.76
N LYS A 8 1.56 -5.92 13.05
CA LYS A 8 1.10 -5.63 11.67
C LYS A 8 0.26 -4.34 11.65
N ASP A 9 -0.66 -4.21 12.60
CA ASP A 9 -1.55 -3.05 12.71
C ASP A 9 -0.77 -1.74 12.79
N MET A 10 0.32 -1.70 13.55
CA MET A 10 1.17 -0.51 13.64
C MET A 10 1.85 -0.13 12.31
N TYR A 11 2.15 -1.08 11.44
CA TYR A 11 2.69 -0.78 10.10
C TYR A 11 1.59 -0.25 9.18
N ILE A 12 0.39 -0.86 9.24
CA ILE A 12 -0.79 -0.43 8.49
C ILE A 12 -1.14 1.01 8.85
N ASP A 13 -1.21 1.31 10.16
CA ASP A 13 -1.48 2.65 10.67
C ASP A 13 -0.45 3.67 10.15
N LEU A 14 0.83 3.31 10.12
CA LEU A 14 1.87 4.20 9.58
C LEU A 14 1.68 4.46 8.09
N VAL A 15 1.39 3.42 7.30
CA VAL A 15 1.16 3.59 5.86
C VAL A 15 -0.09 4.45 5.64
N ASN A 16 -1.19 4.18 6.33
CA ASN A 16 -2.42 4.96 6.22
C ASN A 16 -2.18 6.44 6.57
N ASN A 17 -1.49 6.72 7.66
CA ASN A 17 -1.24 8.09 8.12
C ASN A 17 -0.38 8.93 7.17
N TYR A 18 0.50 8.31 6.39
CA TYR A 18 1.46 9.05 5.54
C TYR A 18 1.20 8.92 4.04
N LEU A 19 0.52 7.87 3.61
CA LEU A 19 0.30 7.52 2.21
C LEU A 19 -1.17 7.20 1.91
N GLY A 20 -2.05 7.17 2.92
CA GLY A 20 -3.45 6.76 2.75
C GLY A 20 -4.20 7.62 1.74
N GLU A 21 -4.14 8.95 1.87
CA GLU A 21 -4.75 9.88 0.91
C GLU A 21 -4.26 9.65 -0.52
N LEU A 22 -2.97 9.33 -0.71
CA LEU A 22 -2.40 9.04 -2.02
C LEU A 22 -2.86 7.69 -2.57
N ILE A 23 -2.98 6.67 -1.70
CA ILE A 23 -3.52 5.36 -2.09
C ILE A 23 -4.97 5.52 -2.54
N GLU A 24 -5.79 6.22 -1.75
CA GLU A 24 -7.17 6.53 -2.07
C GLU A 24 -7.27 7.31 -3.38
N GLU A 25 -6.48 8.37 -3.56
CA GLU A 25 -6.47 9.16 -4.80
C GLU A 25 -6.15 8.29 -6.03
N VAL A 26 -5.15 7.42 -5.94
CA VAL A 26 -4.77 6.50 -7.03
C VAL A 26 -5.87 5.50 -7.32
N VAL A 27 -6.47 4.92 -6.27
CA VAL A 27 -7.54 3.93 -6.41
C VAL A 27 -8.76 4.57 -7.07
N THR A 28 -9.22 5.72 -6.56
CA THR A 28 -10.35 6.45 -7.11
C THR A 28 -10.08 6.90 -8.55
N GLN A 29 -8.88 7.40 -8.84
CA GLN A 29 -8.58 7.91 -10.18
C GLN A 29 -8.55 6.82 -11.26
N TYR A 30 -8.11 5.60 -10.93
CA TYR A 30 -7.79 4.57 -11.94
C TYR A 30 -8.60 3.27 -11.83
N TYR A 31 -9.29 3.06 -10.72
CA TYR A 31 -9.93 1.79 -10.39
C TYR A 31 -11.29 1.94 -9.68
N GLU A 32 -11.87 3.15 -9.58
CA GLU A 32 -13.22 3.38 -9.02
C GLU A 32 -14.30 2.57 -9.76
N ASP A 33 -14.08 2.24 -11.03
CA ASP A 33 -14.96 1.38 -11.83
C ASP A 33 -14.83 -0.12 -11.52
N LYS A 34 -13.82 -0.52 -10.73
CA LYS A 34 -13.44 -1.92 -10.50
C LYS A 34 -13.58 -2.38 -9.05
N ILE A 35 -13.69 -1.46 -8.10
CA ILE A 35 -13.91 -1.76 -6.67
C ILE A 35 -14.93 -0.82 -6.06
N ASP A 36 -15.53 -1.28 -4.96
CA ASP A 36 -16.05 -0.37 -3.95
C ASP A 36 -14.90 0.05 -3.04
N VAL A 37 -14.48 1.32 -3.13
CA VAL A 37 -13.35 1.85 -2.36
C VAL A 37 -13.63 1.77 -0.86
N ASP A 38 -14.87 2.03 -0.43
CA ASP A 38 -15.22 2.04 0.99
C ASP A 38 -15.16 0.64 1.61
N GLU A 39 -15.48 -0.40 0.82
CA GLU A 39 -15.45 -1.79 1.28
C GLU A 39 -14.05 -2.43 1.15
N GLU A 40 -13.28 -2.08 0.11
CA GLU A 40 -12.05 -2.79 -0.25
C GLU A 40 -10.75 -2.02 0.06
N TYR A 41 -10.82 -0.77 0.51
CA TYR A 41 -9.62 0.03 0.80
C TYR A 41 -8.70 -0.62 1.84
N ILE A 42 -9.25 -1.28 2.86
CA ILE A 42 -8.46 -1.96 3.89
C ILE A 42 -7.58 -3.05 3.26
N ASP A 43 -8.11 -3.85 2.34
CA ASP A 43 -7.36 -4.93 1.69
C ASP A 43 -6.20 -4.39 0.84
N ILE A 44 -6.45 -3.28 0.13
CA ILE A 44 -5.41 -2.57 -0.65
C ILE A 44 -4.33 -2.03 0.28
N LEU A 45 -4.73 -1.37 1.37
CA LEU A 45 -3.82 -0.80 2.34
C LEU A 45 -2.96 -1.89 3.00
N GLU A 46 -3.55 -3.02 3.37
CA GLU A 46 -2.82 -4.18 3.88
C GLU A 46 -1.81 -4.70 2.87
N PHE A 47 -2.22 -4.89 1.62
CA PHE A 47 -1.35 -5.36 0.54
C PHE A 47 -0.17 -4.41 0.31
N VAL A 48 -0.43 -3.11 0.18
CA VAL A 48 0.60 -2.08 0.01
C VAL A 48 1.57 -2.11 1.19
N THR A 49 1.04 -2.20 2.42
CA THR A 49 1.85 -2.28 3.63
C THR A 49 2.77 -3.51 3.61
N GLU A 50 2.24 -4.68 3.26
CA GLU A 50 3.02 -5.92 3.19
C GLU A 50 4.15 -5.85 2.15
N LYS A 51 3.87 -5.32 0.95
CA LYS A 51 4.91 -5.16 -0.09
C LYS A 51 5.98 -4.16 0.33
N LEU A 52 5.59 -3.05 0.97
CA LEU A 52 6.54 -2.08 1.51
C LEU A 52 7.37 -2.68 2.64
N MET A 53 6.79 -3.49 3.52
CA MET A 53 7.52 -4.18 4.59
C MET A 53 8.50 -5.22 4.05
N LYS A 54 8.10 -6.02 3.05
CA LYS A 54 8.95 -7.07 2.47
C LYS A 54 10.23 -6.49 1.85
N ASN A 55 10.14 -5.29 1.28
CA ASN A 55 11.28 -4.58 0.70
C ASN A 55 12.12 -3.84 1.74
N ASN A 56 11.71 -3.79 3.01
CA ASN A 56 12.36 -3.06 4.08
C ASN A 56 12.44 -3.92 5.36
N SER A 57 13.49 -4.73 5.48
CA SER A 57 13.74 -5.64 6.61
C SER A 57 14.29 -4.96 7.86
N GLY A 58 13.62 -3.88 8.31
CA GLY A 58 14.05 -3.05 9.45
C GLY A 58 13.13 -3.09 10.68
N SER A 59 13.48 -2.34 11.71
CA SER A 59 12.59 -2.08 12.86
C SER A 59 11.39 -1.21 12.43
N LEU A 60 10.34 -1.14 13.25
CA LEU A 60 9.20 -0.25 13.00
C LEU A 60 9.63 1.22 12.84
N ASN A 61 10.64 1.66 13.61
CA ASN A 61 11.19 3.02 13.49
C ASN A 61 11.93 3.24 12.17
N ASP A 62 12.62 2.24 11.65
CA ASP A 62 13.30 2.35 10.36
C ASP A 62 12.27 2.41 9.23
N PHE A 63 11.24 1.56 9.31
CA PHE A 63 10.12 1.60 8.39
C PHE A 63 9.43 2.98 8.42
N LYS A 64 9.15 3.53 9.60
CA LYS A 64 8.60 4.89 9.72
C LYS A 64 9.46 5.93 9.00
N LYS A 65 10.78 5.91 9.16
CA LYS A 65 11.68 6.85 8.46
C LYS A 65 11.58 6.70 6.94
N ILE A 66 11.45 5.46 6.45
CA ILE A 66 11.31 5.18 5.02
C ILE A 66 9.99 5.72 4.49
N ILE A 67 8.87 5.45 5.18
CA ILE A 67 7.54 5.92 4.79
C ILE A 67 7.47 7.45 4.81
N VAL A 68 7.99 8.10 5.85
CA VAL A 68 8.07 9.57 5.93
C VAL A 68 8.91 10.15 4.79
N LYS A 69 10.04 9.51 4.46
CA LYS A 69 10.89 9.95 3.36
C LYS A 69 10.25 9.72 1.99
N LEU A 70 9.41 8.69 1.87
CA LEU A 70 8.65 8.42 0.66
C LEU A 70 7.54 9.45 0.49
N SER A 71 6.74 9.71 1.53
CA SER A 71 5.66 10.70 1.50
C SER A 71 6.18 12.12 1.25
N SER A 72 7.41 12.45 1.68
CA SER A 72 8.04 13.72 1.34
C SER A 72 8.46 13.86 -0.13
N LYS A 73 8.27 12.82 -0.96
CA LYS A 73 8.62 12.78 -2.39
C LYS A 73 7.38 12.41 -3.22
N PRO A 74 6.40 13.32 -3.37
CA PRO A 74 5.07 13.00 -3.87
C PRO A 74 5.07 12.34 -5.26
N SER A 75 5.91 12.81 -6.19
CA SER A 75 5.98 12.21 -7.54
C SER A 75 6.50 10.77 -7.51
N LEU A 76 7.50 10.48 -6.67
CA LEU A 76 8.04 9.13 -6.52
C LEU A 76 7.07 8.23 -5.75
N ALA A 77 6.46 8.75 -4.69
CA ALA A 77 5.42 8.06 -3.93
C ALA A 77 4.28 7.65 -4.85
N ARG A 78 3.77 8.57 -5.69
CA ARG A 78 2.70 8.29 -6.63
C ARG A 78 3.06 7.16 -7.57
N VAL A 79 4.25 7.18 -8.19
CA VAL A 79 4.71 6.09 -9.08
C VAL A 79 4.74 4.74 -8.35
N ILE A 80 5.28 4.69 -7.14
CA ILE A 80 5.37 3.45 -6.35
C ILE A 80 3.97 2.96 -5.96
N ILE A 81 3.11 3.85 -5.48
CA ILE A 81 1.75 3.50 -5.06
C ILE A 81 0.91 3.05 -6.26
N SER A 82 0.94 3.76 -7.39
CA SER A 82 0.27 3.32 -8.62
C SER A 82 0.72 1.93 -9.06
N TYR A 83 2.03 1.64 -8.98
CA TYR A 83 2.54 0.30 -9.27
C TYR A 83 2.01 -0.77 -8.30
N LEU A 84 2.02 -0.51 -6.99
CA LEU A 84 1.56 -1.47 -5.99
C LEU A 84 0.05 -1.71 -6.07
N VAL A 85 -0.74 -0.66 -6.30
CA VAL A 85 -2.19 -0.78 -6.52
C VAL A 85 -2.47 -1.58 -7.79
N SER A 86 -1.78 -1.31 -8.91
CA SER A 86 -1.89 -2.15 -10.12
C SER A 86 -1.60 -3.62 -9.82
N LYS A 87 -0.53 -3.89 -9.07
CA LYS A 87 -0.17 -5.26 -8.68
C LYS A 87 -1.22 -5.94 -7.81
N TYR A 88 -1.87 -5.20 -6.91
CA TYR A 88 -2.99 -5.73 -6.13
C TYR A 88 -4.11 -6.22 -7.05
N PHE A 89 -4.52 -5.40 -8.02
CA PHE A 89 -5.57 -5.77 -8.97
C PHE A 89 -5.19 -6.92 -9.91
N GLU A 90 -3.92 -7.00 -10.32
CA GLU A 90 -3.39 -8.13 -11.08
C GLU A 90 -3.48 -9.43 -10.28
N GLU A 91 -3.01 -9.41 -9.03
CA GLU A 91 -3.02 -10.58 -8.14
C GLU A 91 -4.46 -10.99 -7.77
N ARG A 92 -5.37 -10.03 -7.55
CA ARG A 92 -6.79 -10.27 -7.25
C ARG A 92 -7.53 -10.93 -8.41
N ASN A 93 -7.30 -10.47 -9.64
CA ASN A 93 -8.00 -10.96 -10.83
C ASN A 93 -7.37 -12.23 -11.42
N GLY A 94 -6.34 -12.79 -10.79
CA GLY A 94 -5.64 -13.99 -11.27
C GLY A 94 -4.87 -13.80 -12.58
N LEU A 95 -4.63 -12.54 -12.99
CA LEU A 95 -3.94 -12.20 -14.24
C LEU A 95 -2.52 -11.78 -13.93
N SER A 96 -1.59 -12.72 -14.06
CA SER A 96 -0.20 -12.40 -14.36
C SER A 96 -0.17 -11.67 -15.70
N LEU A 97 0.09 -10.36 -15.70
CA LEU A 97 0.49 -9.67 -16.92
C LEU A 97 1.82 -10.27 -17.38
N GLU A 98 1.76 -11.24 -18.28
CA GLU A 98 2.86 -11.56 -19.17
C GLU A 98 3.07 -10.31 -20.02
N PHE A 99 4.10 -9.54 -19.68
CA PHE A 99 4.60 -8.49 -20.56
C PHE A 99 5.27 -9.20 -21.75
N GLU A 100 4.57 -9.27 -22.88
CA GLU A 100 5.16 -9.54 -24.20
C GLU A 100 5.90 -8.30 -24.75
#